data_AF-A0A0J7LBC9-F1
#
_entry.id   AF-A0A0J7LBC9-F1
#
_cell.length_a   1.000
_cell.length_b   1.000
_cell.length_c   1.000
_cell.angle_alpha   90.00
_cell.angle_beta   90.00
_cell.angle_gamma   90.00
#
_symmetry.space_group_name_H-M   'P 1'
#
loop_
_entity.id
_entity.type
_entity.pdbx_description
1 polymer ?
#
loop_
_entity_poly.entity_id
_entity_poly.type
_entity_poly.pdbx_seq_one_letter_code
_entity_poly.pdbx_strand_id
1 'polypeptide(L)'
;MILNVIFSFNRALQLDYLLQSFIQRFKADAKVVILYHTTGAHQQGYDLLKKKYSQHSNISFVERKHVFFDTSYIHALHTKRDWEFFKEKNLFKKNGDNFKGALQRIIKTSGCEFVMFCTDDSVFFEDVHIPDEILSIIRNNPENASYRLYVGENLEDFPSYLEKKDNYYQWDYYADTNIHHWSYPFAVDGTIYHSEGLLKHLKPIPYHNPVTLEDKGFSYIKYRKLFRIGMSPIKSELLATKLNRVSVDSLNPTLHIKPDFLNEKFLEGYTLELTIPEHVDQSSIVPPEIFLVKGDVREMIYSMDEQGKKVQSMLGIEGSKEQME
;
A
#
# COMPACT_ATOMS: atom_id res chain seq x y z
N MET A 1 18.22 6.91 -1.58
CA MET A 1 17.17 6.98 -0.54
C MET A 1 15.81 6.72 -1.15
N ILE A 2 14.97 5.94 -0.47
CA ILE A 2 13.61 5.58 -0.87
C ILE A 2 12.59 6.38 -0.03
N LEU A 3 11.58 6.95 -0.67
CA LEU A 3 10.42 7.53 0.00
C LEU A 3 9.33 6.47 0.12
N ASN A 4 9.01 6.01 1.33
CA ASN A 4 7.80 5.22 1.57
C ASN A 4 6.63 6.16 1.89
N VAL A 5 5.64 6.27 0.99
CA VAL A 5 4.38 6.94 1.28
C VAL A 5 3.35 5.91 1.76
N ILE A 6 2.99 5.98 3.03
CA ILE A 6 2.00 5.09 3.63
C ILE A 6 0.64 5.76 3.58
N PHE A 7 -0.33 5.12 2.95
CA PHE A 7 -1.71 5.57 2.94
C PHE A 7 -2.47 5.02 4.15
N SER A 8 -3.15 5.89 4.90
CA SER A 8 -3.84 5.45 6.10
C SER A 8 -5.17 6.18 6.35
N PHE A 9 -6.17 5.45 6.84
CA PHE A 9 -7.48 6.02 7.17
C PHE A 9 -8.15 5.25 8.31
N ASN A 10 -8.33 5.87 9.48
CA ASN A 10 -9.01 5.27 10.64
C ASN A 10 -8.43 3.90 11.11
N ARG A 11 -7.12 3.65 10.94
CA ARG A 11 -6.47 2.39 11.36
C ARG A 11 -5.16 2.64 12.09
N ALA A 12 -5.19 3.51 13.11
CA ALA A 12 -3.99 3.88 13.87
C ALA A 12 -3.23 2.68 14.44
N LEU A 13 -3.94 1.67 14.97
CA LEU A 13 -3.34 0.45 15.51
C LEU A 13 -2.59 -0.39 14.46
N GLN A 14 -3.16 -0.52 13.25
CA GLN A 14 -2.54 -1.29 12.17
C GLN A 14 -1.38 -0.51 11.53
N LEU A 15 -1.54 0.82 11.39
CA LEU A 15 -0.44 1.70 10.99
C LEU A 15 0.73 1.60 11.97
N ASP A 16 0.47 1.53 13.27
CA ASP A 16 1.50 1.32 14.28
C ASP A 16 2.26 0.00 14.03
N TYR A 17 1.54 -1.09 13.76
CA TYR A 17 2.13 -2.40 13.46
C TYR A 17 3.01 -2.38 12.21
N LEU A 18 2.54 -1.74 11.13
CA LEU A 18 3.34 -1.53 9.93
C LEU A 18 4.62 -0.74 10.24
N LEU A 19 4.52 0.38 10.96
CA LEU A 19 5.67 1.22 11.29
C LEU A 19 6.69 0.48 12.15
N GLN A 20 6.23 -0.32 13.13
CA GLN A 20 7.11 -1.18 13.93
C GLN A 20 7.85 -2.19 13.05
N SER A 21 7.14 -2.91 12.18
CA SER A 21 7.76 -3.88 11.27
C SER A 21 8.74 -3.22 10.29
N PHE A 22 8.41 -2.03 9.77
CA PHE A 22 9.27 -1.26 8.88
C PHE A 22 10.57 -0.84 9.58
N ILE A 23 10.49 -0.26 10.79
CA ILE A 23 11.67 0.14 11.57
C ILE A 23 12.55 -1.07 11.88
N GLN A 24 11.94 -2.20 12.21
CA GLN A 24 12.67 -3.42 12.56
C GLN A 24 13.35 -4.04 11.34
N ARG A 25 12.66 -4.10 10.19
CA ARG A 25 13.02 -5.02 9.10
C ARG A 25 13.46 -4.34 7.80
N PHE A 26 13.10 -3.08 7.57
CA PHE A 26 13.50 -2.38 6.34
C PHE A 26 14.91 -1.81 6.48
N LYS A 27 15.90 -2.47 5.85
CA LYS A 27 17.33 -2.16 6.07
C LYS A 27 17.91 -1.13 5.09
N ALA A 28 17.13 -0.70 4.09
CA ALA A 28 17.56 0.32 3.15
C ALA A 28 17.25 1.74 3.68
N ASP A 29 18.08 2.71 3.27
CA ASP A 29 17.89 4.12 3.62
C ASP A 29 16.56 4.67 3.07
N ALA A 30 15.69 5.08 4.00
CA ALA A 30 14.34 5.47 3.67
C ALA A 30 13.75 6.57 4.56
N LYS A 31 12.91 7.38 3.91
CA LYS A 31 12.03 8.37 4.52
C LYS A 31 10.59 7.88 4.45
N VAL A 32 9.85 8.00 5.55
CA VAL A 32 8.45 7.60 5.64
C VAL A 32 7.57 8.83 5.73
N VAL A 33 6.53 8.88 4.90
CA VAL A 33 5.48 9.89 4.98
C VAL A 33 4.13 9.20 5.05
N ILE A 34 3.44 9.38 6.18
CA ILE A 34 2.08 8.90 6.38
C ILE A 34 1.14 9.96 5.79
N LEU A 35 0.52 9.66 4.63
CA LEU A 35 -0.55 10.47 4.06
C LEU A 35 -1.89 9.92 4.55
N TYR A 36 -2.51 10.62 5.50
CA TYR A 36 -3.68 10.08 6.21
C TYR A 36 -4.90 10.99 6.21
N HIS A 37 -6.04 10.40 6.55
CA HIS A 37 -7.24 11.10 6.98
C HIS A 37 -7.86 10.39 8.18
N THR A 38 -8.75 11.05 8.90
CA THR A 38 -9.36 10.57 10.15
C THR A 38 -10.78 11.10 10.26
N THR A 39 -11.61 10.38 10.99
CA THR A 39 -12.95 10.84 11.37
C THR A 39 -13.21 10.61 12.86
N GLY A 40 -13.87 11.55 13.53
CA GLY A 40 -14.34 11.38 14.90
C GLY A 40 -13.19 11.05 15.87
N ALA A 41 -13.37 10.00 16.68
CA ALA A 41 -12.42 9.60 17.72
C ALA A 41 -11.07 9.08 17.17
N HIS A 42 -11.00 8.71 15.89
CA HIS A 42 -9.76 8.23 15.27
C HIS A 42 -8.65 9.28 15.24
N GLN A 43 -8.99 10.58 15.29
CA GLN A 43 -7.99 11.65 15.35
C GLN A 43 -7.02 11.46 16.53
N GLN A 44 -7.54 11.06 17.69
CA GLN A 44 -6.75 10.85 18.90
C GLN A 44 -5.70 9.73 18.70
N GLY A 45 -6.05 8.68 17.96
CA GLY A 45 -5.10 7.61 17.63
C GLY A 45 -3.93 8.13 16.79
N TYR A 46 -4.19 8.96 15.78
CA TYR A 46 -3.11 9.54 14.97
C TYR A 46 -2.28 10.57 15.74
N ASP A 47 -2.86 11.29 16.69
CA ASP A 47 -2.11 12.19 17.55
C ASP A 47 -1.19 11.41 18.51
N LEU A 48 -1.62 10.25 19.01
CA LEU A 48 -0.75 9.32 19.74
C LEU A 48 0.39 8.78 18.85
N LEU A 49 0.12 8.41 17.60
CA LEU A 49 1.15 7.97 16.66
C LEU A 49 2.20 9.06 16.42
N LYS A 50 1.79 10.30 16.14
CA LYS A 50 2.71 11.43 15.97
C LYS A 50 3.60 11.62 17.19
N LYS A 51 3.04 11.49 18.39
CA LYS A 51 3.80 11.56 19.64
C LYS A 51 4.78 10.39 19.78
N LYS A 52 4.31 9.16 19.54
CA LYS A 52 5.09 7.92 19.63
C LYS A 52 6.31 7.96 18.70
N TYR A 53 6.13 8.41 17.47
CA TYR A 53 7.19 8.47 16.46
C TYR A 53 7.91 9.83 16.36
N SER A 54 7.69 10.74 17.32
CA SER A 54 8.26 12.11 17.27
C SER A 54 9.80 12.16 17.27
N GLN A 55 10.46 11.12 17.79
CA GLN A 55 11.93 11.03 17.80
C GLN A 55 12.51 10.48 16.48
N HIS A 56 11.68 9.96 15.58
CA HIS A 56 12.10 9.46 14.28
C HIS A 56 12.08 10.57 13.24
N SER A 57 13.22 11.22 13.02
CA SER A 57 13.33 12.35 12.08
C SER A 57 13.02 11.98 10.61
N ASN A 58 13.07 10.69 10.28
CA ASN A 58 12.74 10.17 8.95
C ASN A 58 11.25 9.82 8.78
N ILE A 59 10.43 9.91 9.83
CA ILE A 59 8.98 9.63 9.78
C ILE A 59 8.21 10.94 9.92
N SER A 60 7.28 11.21 9.01
CA SER A 60 6.41 12.40 9.10
C SER A 60 4.97 12.11 8.71
N PHE A 61 4.06 12.95 9.19
CA PHE A 61 2.61 12.80 9.03
C PHE A 61 2.05 13.97 8.23
N VAL A 62 1.28 13.67 7.19
CA VAL A 62 0.60 14.65 6.34
C VAL A 62 -0.89 14.32 6.31
N GLU A 63 -1.69 15.18 6.94
CA GLU A 63 -3.14 15.04 6.91
C GLU A 63 -3.70 15.58 5.60
N ARG A 64 -4.62 14.82 5.00
CA ARG A 64 -5.46 15.26 3.89
C ARG A 64 -6.37 16.38 4.38
N LYS A 65 -6.46 17.45 3.59
CA LYS A 65 -7.26 18.63 3.90
C LYS A 65 -8.44 18.70 2.95
N HIS A 66 -9.61 19.04 3.50
CA HIS A 66 -10.77 19.42 2.71
C HIS A 66 -10.40 20.57 1.77
N VAL A 67 -10.83 20.46 0.51
CA VAL A 67 -10.66 21.52 -0.49
C VAL A 67 -11.90 21.58 -1.37
N PHE A 68 -12.27 22.79 -1.79
CA PHE A 68 -13.31 22.98 -2.80
C PHE A 68 -12.84 22.63 -4.21
N PHE A 69 -11.53 22.71 -4.44
CA PHE A 69 -10.86 22.48 -5.72
C PHE A 69 -9.40 22.10 -5.48
N ASP A 70 -9.01 20.88 -5.85
CA ASP A 70 -7.59 20.48 -5.90
C ASP A 70 -7.00 20.83 -7.28
N THR A 71 -6.10 21.83 -7.32
CA THR A 71 -5.47 22.31 -8.56
C THR A 71 -4.64 21.26 -9.29
N SER A 72 -4.25 20.17 -8.62
CA SER A 72 -3.55 19.05 -9.27
C SER A 72 -4.40 18.34 -10.33
N TYR A 73 -5.73 18.50 -10.31
CA TYR A 73 -6.61 17.94 -11.33
C TYR A 73 -6.53 18.67 -12.67
N ILE A 74 -6.01 19.90 -12.74
CA ILE A 74 -5.93 20.66 -14.01
C ILE A 74 -5.23 19.85 -15.11
N HIS A 75 -4.23 19.05 -14.75
CA HIS A 75 -3.49 18.20 -15.67
C HIS A 75 -4.11 16.82 -15.93
N ALA A 76 -5.24 16.49 -15.29
CA ALA A 76 -5.90 15.19 -15.37
C ALA A 76 -7.32 15.25 -16.01
N LEU A 77 -7.79 16.45 -16.38
CA LEU A 77 -9.15 16.67 -16.90
C LEU A 77 -9.18 16.69 -18.43
N HIS A 78 -8.97 15.53 -19.05
CA HIS A 78 -8.86 15.43 -20.51
C HIS A 78 -10.16 15.00 -21.19
N THR A 79 -10.98 14.21 -20.51
CA THR A 79 -12.20 13.63 -21.07
C THR A 79 -13.43 14.01 -20.26
N LYS A 80 -14.62 13.83 -20.84
CA LYS A 80 -15.91 14.01 -20.13
C LYS A 80 -15.97 13.16 -18.86
N ARG A 81 -15.45 11.92 -18.91
CA ARG A 81 -15.40 11.01 -17.75
C ARG A 81 -14.49 11.54 -16.64
N ASP A 82 -13.34 12.15 -16.99
CA ASP A 82 -12.44 12.75 -15.99
C ASP A 82 -13.10 13.93 -15.29
N TRP A 83 -13.84 14.75 -16.05
CA TRP A 83 -14.64 15.85 -15.51
C TRP A 83 -15.78 15.38 -14.61
N GLU A 84 -16.48 14.31 -14.99
CA GLU A 84 -17.52 13.69 -14.16
C GLU A 84 -16.93 13.15 -12.86
N PHE A 85 -15.82 12.40 -12.94
CA PHE A 85 -15.11 11.90 -11.77
C PHE A 85 -14.67 13.03 -10.84
N PHE A 86 -14.08 14.10 -11.37
CA PHE A 86 -13.66 15.25 -10.59
C PHE A 86 -14.82 15.96 -9.90
N LYS A 87 -15.97 16.11 -10.58
CA LYS A 87 -17.22 16.62 -10.00
C LYS A 87 -17.76 15.72 -8.90
N GLU A 88 -17.69 14.41 -9.09
CA GLU A 88 -18.22 13.43 -8.14
C GLU A 88 -17.36 13.34 -6.87
N LYS A 89 -16.03 13.38 -7.02
CA LYS A 89 -15.09 13.05 -5.94
C LYS A 89 -14.39 14.26 -5.31
N ASN A 90 -14.38 15.43 -5.94
CA ASN A 90 -13.59 16.58 -5.47
C ASN A 90 -14.36 17.91 -5.54
N LEU A 91 -14.77 18.35 -6.73
CA LEU A 91 -15.27 19.70 -6.96
C LEU A 91 -16.57 19.96 -6.18
N PHE A 92 -16.53 20.92 -5.25
CA PHE A 92 -17.65 21.31 -4.39
C PHE A 92 -18.24 20.17 -3.54
N LYS A 93 -17.49 19.10 -3.31
CA LYS A 93 -17.93 17.99 -2.45
C LYS A 93 -17.59 18.28 -1.00
N LYS A 94 -18.56 18.03 -0.11
CA LYS A 94 -18.39 18.16 1.34
C LYS A 94 -17.24 17.29 1.87
N ASN A 95 -17.02 16.14 1.24
CA ASN A 95 -15.95 15.20 1.59
C ASN A 95 -14.81 15.21 0.54
N GLY A 96 -14.76 16.22 -0.34
CA GLY A 96 -13.67 16.38 -1.29
C GLY A 96 -12.40 16.84 -0.57
N ASP A 97 -11.26 16.21 -0.85
CA ASP A 97 -9.99 16.56 -0.23
C ASP A 97 -8.84 16.61 -1.23
N ASN A 98 -7.66 16.99 -0.73
CA ASN A 98 -6.48 17.22 -1.54
C ASN A 98 -5.58 15.98 -1.73
N PHE A 99 -6.09 14.74 -1.65
CA PHE A 99 -5.27 13.53 -1.75
C PHE A 99 -4.29 13.55 -2.93
N LYS A 100 -4.78 13.86 -4.13
CA LYS A 100 -3.97 13.92 -5.36
C LYS A 100 -2.85 14.95 -5.24
N GLY A 101 -3.20 16.18 -4.87
CA GLY A 101 -2.23 17.27 -4.72
C GLY A 101 -1.25 17.04 -3.58
N ALA A 102 -1.68 16.40 -2.48
CA ALA A 102 -0.83 16.05 -1.36
C ALA A 102 0.20 14.98 -1.75
N LEU A 103 -0.23 13.86 -2.36
CA LEU A 103 0.65 12.80 -2.81
C LEU A 103 1.71 13.32 -3.81
N GLN A 104 1.28 14.06 -4.83
CA GLN A 104 2.21 14.61 -5.84
C GLN A 104 3.23 15.58 -5.22
N ARG A 105 2.80 16.38 -4.24
CA ARG A 105 3.69 17.29 -3.52
C ARG A 105 4.68 16.52 -2.67
N ILE A 106 4.23 15.51 -1.92
CA ILE A 106 5.07 14.64 -1.09
C ILE A 106 6.20 14.05 -1.93
N ILE A 107 5.88 13.44 -3.08
CA ILE A 107 6.88 12.87 -3.99
C ILE A 107 7.83 13.95 -4.48
N LYS A 108 7.29 15.05 -5.03
CA LYS A 108 8.07 16.15 -5.63
C LYS A 108 9.05 16.81 -4.66
N THR A 109 8.68 16.97 -3.39
CA THR A 109 9.50 17.72 -2.41
C THR A 109 10.27 16.81 -1.47
N SER A 110 10.19 15.48 -1.63
CA SER A 110 10.84 14.53 -0.72
C SER A 110 12.37 14.57 -0.76
N GLY A 111 12.95 14.88 -1.92
CA GLY A 111 14.38 14.72 -2.21
C GLY A 111 14.80 13.27 -2.42
N CYS A 112 13.86 12.31 -2.38
CA CYS A 112 14.15 10.88 -2.56
C CYS A 112 14.08 10.51 -4.05
N GLU A 113 15.11 9.80 -4.53
CA GLU A 113 15.19 9.34 -5.91
C GLU A 113 14.14 8.27 -6.25
N PHE A 114 13.81 7.43 -5.26
CA PHE A 114 12.84 6.35 -5.40
C PHE A 114 11.63 6.58 -4.50
N VAL A 115 10.48 6.04 -4.91
CA VAL A 115 9.24 6.06 -4.14
C VAL A 115 8.64 4.67 -4.07
N MET A 116 8.16 4.33 -2.88
CA MET A 116 7.39 3.14 -2.57
C MET A 116 6.06 3.57 -1.96
N PHE A 117 5.02 2.78 -2.20
CA PHE A 117 3.74 2.93 -1.52
C PHE A 117 3.50 1.73 -0.60
N CYS A 118 2.82 1.98 0.52
CA CYS A 118 2.24 0.95 1.36
C CYS A 118 0.86 1.42 1.84
N THR A 119 0.03 0.48 2.27
CA THR A 119 -1.18 0.72 3.03
C THR A 119 -0.97 0.34 4.49
N ASP A 120 -1.72 0.97 5.40
CA ASP A 120 -1.66 0.73 6.85
C ASP A 120 -2.08 -0.69 7.30
N ASP A 121 -2.49 -1.58 6.40
CA ASP A 121 -2.72 -3.01 6.65
C ASP A 121 -1.60 -3.92 6.12
N SER A 122 -0.49 -3.35 5.64
CA SER A 122 0.71 -4.09 5.27
C SER A 122 1.60 -4.43 6.47
N VAL A 123 2.44 -5.47 6.37
CA VAL A 123 3.48 -5.81 7.34
C VAL A 123 4.71 -6.39 6.64
N PHE A 124 5.89 -5.94 7.06
CA PHE A 124 7.15 -6.57 6.69
C PHE A 124 7.37 -7.77 7.61
N PHE A 125 7.49 -8.96 7.04
CA PHE A 125 7.64 -10.19 7.84
C PHE A 125 9.05 -10.79 7.74
N GLU A 126 9.83 -10.35 6.75
CA GLU A 126 11.24 -10.66 6.58
C GLU A 126 12.09 -9.39 6.57
N ASP A 127 13.40 -9.53 6.79
CA ASP A 127 14.35 -8.42 6.64
C ASP A 127 14.46 -8.02 5.16
N VAL A 128 14.16 -6.76 4.86
CA VAL A 128 14.19 -6.22 3.49
C VAL A 128 15.54 -5.58 3.21
N HIS A 129 16.24 -6.16 2.24
CA HIS A 129 17.44 -5.58 1.65
C HIS A 129 17.16 -5.22 0.20
N ILE A 130 17.45 -3.97 -0.19
CA ILE A 130 17.30 -3.53 -1.58
C ILE A 130 18.68 -3.54 -2.24
N PRO A 131 18.95 -4.43 -3.21
CA PRO A 131 20.25 -4.46 -3.88
C PRO A 131 20.52 -3.17 -4.68
N ASP A 132 21.76 -2.68 -4.66
CA ASP A 132 22.16 -1.49 -5.42
C ASP A 132 21.97 -1.65 -6.93
N GLU A 133 22.09 -2.88 -7.44
CA GLU A 133 21.80 -3.22 -8.83
C GLU A 133 20.34 -2.94 -9.18
N ILE A 134 19.38 -3.31 -8.32
CA ILE A 134 17.95 -3.03 -8.53
C ILE A 134 17.70 -1.52 -8.61
N LEU A 135 18.28 -0.75 -7.69
CA LEU A 135 18.16 0.70 -7.71
C LEU A 135 18.80 1.30 -8.97
N SER A 136 19.90 0.72 -9.45
CA SER A 136 20.55 1.13 -10.69
C SER A 136 19.70 0.83 -11.93
N ILE A 137 19.03 -0.32 -11.98
CA ILE A 137 18.08 -0.66 -13.05
C ILE A 137 16.92 0.33 -13.07
N ILE A 138 16.31 0.62 -11.91
CA ILE A 138 15.20 1.59 -11.80
C ILE A 138 15.65 2.99 -12.21
N ARG A 139 16.83 3.44 -11.74
CA ARG A 139 17.43 4.73 -12.10
C ARG A 139 17.65 4.87 -13.60
N ASN A 140 18.15 3.83 -14.24
CA ASN A 140 18.40 3.83 -15.69
C ASN A 140 17.11 3.66 -16.52
N ASN A 141 16.00 3.26 -15.89
CA ASN A 141 14.71 3.01 -16.54
C ASN A 141 13.55 3.67 -15.76
N PRO A 142 13.56 5.01 -15.57
CA PRO A 142 12.71 5.69 -14.60
C PRO A 142 11.20 5.58 -14.88
N GLU A 143 10.80 5.32 -16.13
CA GLU A 143 9.40 5.14 -16.56
C GLU A 143 9.07 3.67 -16.90
N ASN A 144 10.04 2.75 -16.72
CA ASN A 144 9.99 1.40 -17.27
C ASN A 144 10.35 0.27 -16.30
N ALA A 145 10.88 0.53 -15.12
CA ALA A 145 11.21 -0.51 -14.15
C ALA A 145 10.57 -0.28 -12.78
N SER A 146 10.19 -1.38 -12.11
CA SER A 146 9.70 -1.39 -10.73
C SER A 146 10.18 -2.63 -9.97
N TYR A 147 10.29 -2.53 -8.64
CA TYR A 147 10.68 -3.64 -7.75
C TYR A 147 9.60 -3.89 -6.71
N ARG A 148 9.11 -5.13 -6.61
CA ARG A 148 7.92 -5.50 -5.84
C ARG A 148 8.25 -6.40 -4.68
N LEU A 149 8.05 -5.91 -3.46
CA LEU A 149 8.40 -6.63 -2.22
C LEU A 149 7.41 -7.71 -1.83
N TYR A 150 6.18 -7.68 -2.36
CA TYR A 150 5.13 -8.61 -1.94
C TYR A 150 5.03 -9.88 -2.77
N VAL A 151 5.87 -10.04 -3.81
CA VAL A 151 5.90 -11.24 -4.66
C VAL A 151 7.25 -11.95 -4.59
N GLY A 152 7.24 -13.26 -4.80
CA GLY A 152 8.41 -14.14 -4.78
C GLY A 152 8.06 -15.58 -5.14
N GLU A 153 9.05 -16.47 -5.19
CA GLU A 153 8.91 -17.89 -5.54
C GLU A 153 8.07 -18.70 -4.55
N ASN A 154 7.84 -18.14 -3.35
CA ASN A 154 6.99 -18.74 -2.34
C ASN A 154 5.48 -18.57 -2.63
N LEU A 155 5.08 -17.65 -3.50
CA LEU A 155 3.66 -17.45 -3.79
C LEU A 155 3.09 -18.54 -4.70
N GLU A 156 1.80 -18.85 -4.52
CA GLU A 156 1.00 -19.61 -5.48
C GLU A 156 1.03 -18.93 -6.85
N ASP A 157 0.83 -19.73 -7.90
CA ASP A 157 0.85 -19.28 -9.30
C ASP A 157 2.16 -18.59 -9.71
N PHE A 158 3.30 -18.99 -9.12
CA PHE A 158 4.63 -18.54 -9.53
C PHE A 158 4.89 -18.85 -11.02
N PRO A 159 5.05 -17.84 -11.90
CA PRO A 159 5.07 -18.08 -13.33
C PRO A 159 6.44 -18.59 -13.81
N SER A 160 6.41 -19.50 -14.77
CA SER A 160 7.62 -20.10 -15.36
C SER A 160 8.42 -19.15 -16.26
N TYR A 161 7.84 -18.03 -16.68
CA TYR A 161 8.51 -17.05 -17.54
C TYR A 161 9.38 -16.04 -16.78
N LEU A 162 9.40 -16.08 -15.45
CA LEU A 162 10.29 -15.24 -14.65
C LEU A 162 11.73 -15.73 -14.79
N GLU A 163 12.64 -14.80 -15.03
CA GLU A 163 14.06 -15.07 -15.07
C GLU A 163 14.66 -14.89 -13.68
N LYS A 164 15.23 -15.96 -13.12
CA LYS A 164 16.02 -15.89 -11.88
C LYS A 164 17.37 -15.26 -12.20
N LYS A 165 17.66 -14.14 -11.53
CA LYS A 165 19.01 -13.56 -11.43
C LYS A 165 19.65 -14.05 -10.12
N ASP A 166 20.80 -13.51 -9.73
CA ASP A 166 21.54 -14.01 -8.56
C ASP A 166 20.69 -13.99 -7.27
N ASN A 167 20.08 -12.85 -6.94
CA ASN A 167 19.31 -12.66 -5.71
C ASN A 167 17.93 -12.03 -5.92
N TYR A 168 17.42 -12.02 -7.15
CA TYR A 168 16.12 -11.45 -7.49
C TYR A 168 15.52 -12.11 -8.73
N TYR A 169 14.23 -11.91 -8.97
CA TYR A 169 13.56 -12.28 -10.21
C TYR A 169 13.34 -11.07 -11.09
N GLN A 170 13.41 -11.26 -12.41
CA GLN A 170 13.09 -10.25 -13.41
C GLN A 170 12.12 -10.82 -14.44
N TRP A 171 11.18 -10.01 -14.89
CA TRP A 171 10.24 -10.38 -15.95
C TRP A 171 9.71 -9.16 -16.71
N ASP A 172 8.91 -9.43 -17.71
CA ASP A 172 8.13 -8.46 -18.47
C ASP A 172 6.67 -8.54 -18.03
N TYR A 173 6.11 -7.48 -17.43
CA TYR A 173 4.70 -7.47 -16.99
C TYR A 173 3.70 -7.74 -18.11
N TYR A 174 4.11 -7.58 -19.37
CA TYR A 174 3.27 -7.77 -20.55
C TYR A 174 3.56 -9.08 -21.29
N ALA A 175 4.36 -9.98 -20.71
CA ALA A 175 4.54 -11.34 -21.21
C ALA A 175 3.26 -12.18 -21.06
N ASP A 176 2.46 -11.93 -20.02
CA ASP A 176 1.15 -12.55 -19.80
C ASP A 176 0.02 -11.54 -20.05
N THR A 177 -1.06 -12.01 -20.67
CA THR A 177 -2.28 -11.23 -20.92
C THR A 177 -3.30 -11.33 -19.80
N ASN A 178 -3.27 -12.42 -19.02
CA ASN A 178 -4.13 -12.63 -17.87
C ASN A 178 -3.73 -11.65 -16.76
N ILE A 179 -4.70 -11.11 -16.04
CA ILE A 179 -4.43 -10.19 -14.93
C ILE A 179 -4.18 -11.02 -13.67
N HIS A 180 -2.93 -10.99 -13.21
CA HIS A 180 -2.52 -11.56 -11.94
C HIS A 180 -1.39 -10.73 -11.33
N HIS A 181 -0.85 -11.15 -10.17
CA HIS A 181 0.16 -10.36 -9.46
C HIS A 181 1.34 -10.02 -10.38
N TRP A 182 1.86 -10.99 -11.13
CA TRP A 182 2.99 -10.81 -12.04
C TRP A 182 2.73 -10.03 -13.34
N SER A 183 1.47 -9.69 -13.66
CA SER A 183 1.09 -8.86 -14.82
C SER A 183 0.45 -7.54 -14.41
N TYR A 184 0.63 -7.13 -13.15
CA TYR A 184 0.09 -5.92 -12.54
C TYR A 184 1.19 -4.84 -12.35
N PRO A 185 1.53 -4.04 -13.39
CA PRO A 185 2.71 -3.17 -13.43
C PRO A 185 2.64 -1.95 -12.50
N PHE A 186 1.50 -1.70 -11.86
CA PHE A 186 1.32 -0.61 -10.91
C PHE A 186 0.52 -1.08 -9.71
N ALA A 187 1.18 -1.20 -8.57
CA ALA A 187 0.55 -1.50 -7.28
C ALA A 187 0.93 -0.45 -6.24
N VAL A 188 0.06 -0.26 -5.24
CA VAL A 188 0.30 0.61 -4.08
C VAL A 188 0.85 -0.13 -2.86
N ASP A 189 1.15 -1.43 -3.02
CA ASP A 189 1.67 -2.29 -1.95
C ASP A 189 3.13 -2.64 -2.23
N GLY A 190 4.06 -2.08 -1.44
CA GLY A 190 5.47 -2.47 -1.42
C GLY A 190 6.20 -2.41 -2.76
N THR A 191 5.75 -1.57 -3.70
CA THR A 191 6.36 -1.46 -5.03
C THR A 191 7.20 -0.19 -5.14
N ILE A 192 8.47 -0.34 -5.45
CA ILE A 192 9.44 0.73 -5.63
C ILE A 192 9.48 1.16 -7.10
N TYR A 193 9.37 2.46 -7.32
CA TYR A 193 9.51 3.13 -8.62
C TYR A 193 10.53 4.26 -8.52
N HIS A 194 10.95 4.79 -9.67
CA HIS A 194 11.65 6.07 -9.70
C HIS A 194 10.65 7.22 -9.40
N SER A 195 11.01 8.12 -8.48
CA SER A 195 10.12 9.20 -8.01
C SER A 195 9.67 10.12 -9.15
N GLU A 196 10.59 10.66 -9.95
CA GLU A 196 10.24 11.61 -11.01
C GLU A 196 9.51 10.95 -12.18
N GLY A 197 9.97 9.78 -12.64
CA GLY A 197 9.33 8.98 -13.67
C GLY A 197 7.90 8.60 -13.31
N LEU A 198 7.66 8.12 -12.08
CA LEU A 198 6.30 7.87 -11.61
C LEU A 198 5.46 9.15 -11.54
N LEU A 199 6.00 10.22 -10.97
CA LEU A 199 5.28 11.49 -10.84
C LEU A 199 4.82 12.06 -12.19
N LYS A 200 5.60 11.86 -13.26
CA LYS A 200 5.20 12.23 -14.64
C LYS A 200 3.89 11.57 -15.05
N HIS A 201 3.69 10.31 -14.69
CA HIS A 201 2.50 9.53 -15.03
C HIS A 201 1.34 9.73 -14.06
N LEU A 202 1.59 10.05 -12.79
CA LEU A 202 0.53 10.37 -11.82
C LEU A 202 -0.17 11.70 -12.13
N LYS A 203 0.52 12.67 -12.75
CA LYS A 203 -0.07 13.97 -13.12
C LYS A 203 -1.36 13.82 -13.95
N PRO A 204 -1.37 13.10 -15.08
CA PRO A 204 -2.56 12.98 -15.94
C PRO A 204 -3.67 12.05 -15.45
N ILE A 205 -3.51 11.32 -14.34
CA ILE A 205 -4.51 10.33 -13.89
C ILE A 205 -5.47 10.97 -12.87
N PRO A 206 -6.80 10.95 -13.07
CA PRO A 206 -7.74 11.52 -12.10
C PRO A 206 -8.04 10.53 -10.96
N TYR A 207 -7.34 10.62 -9.83
CA TYR A 207 -7.53 9.76 -8.65
C TYR A 207 -7.75 10.57 -7.38
N HIS A 208 -8.42 10.00 -6.38
CA HIS A 208 -8.84 10.72 -5.17
C HIS A 208 -8.55 9.99 -3.84
N ASN A 209 -8.13 8.73 -3.89
CA ASN A 209 -7.74 7.91 -2.75
C ASN A 209 -6.83 6.76 -3.23
N PRO A 210 -6.28 5.92 -2.34
CA PRO A 210 -5.39 4.82 -2.74
C PRO A 210 -6.04 3.81 -3.69
N VAL A 211 -7.31 3.47 -3.49
CA VAL A 211 -8.05 2.52 -4.35
C VAL A 211 -8.17 3.04 -5.78
N THR A 212 -8.62 4.28 -5.95
CA THR A 212 -8.71 4.90 -7.29
C THR A 212 -7.36 5.27 -7.89
N LEU A 213 -6.33 5.45 -7.07
CA LEU A 213 -4.96 5.58 -7.54
C LEU A 213 -4.49 4.27 -8.17
N GLU A 214 -4.69 3.14 -7.49
CA GLU A 214 -4.31 1.83 -7.99
C GLU A 214 -5.09 1.46 -9.26
N ASP A 215 -6.43 1.47 -9.22
CA ASP A 215 -7.28 1.08 -10.36
C ASP A 215 -6.98 1.90 -11.64
N LYS A 216 -7.00 3.23 -11.51
CA LYS A 216 -6.75 4.12 -12.65
C LYS A 216 -5.28 4.18 -13.04
N GLY A 217 -4.38 4.03 -12.07
CA GLY A 217 -2.94 3.93 -12.29
C GLY A 217 -2.58 2.71 -13.10
N PHE A 218 -3.04 1.53 -12.67
CA PHE A 218 -2.90 0.28 -13.40
C PHE A 218 -3.47 0.40 -14.81
N SER A 219 -4.71 0.90 -14.95
CA SER A 219 -5.35 1.08 -16.26
C SER A 219 -4.51 1.98 -17.20
N TYR A 220 -4.03 3.12 -16.71
CA TYR A 220 -3.21 4.05 -17.47
C TYR A 220 -1.85 3.44 -17.87
N ILE A 221 -1.16 2.81 -16.92
CA ILE A 221 0.16 2.22 -17.09
C ILE A 221 0.10 1.02 -18.03
N LYS A 222 -0.88 0.13 -17.84
CA LYS A 222 -1.13 -1.02 -18.72
C LYS A 222 -1.42 -0.60 -20.16
N TYR A 223 -2.31 0.38 -20.35
CA TYR A 223 -2.65 0.87 -21.70
C TYR A 223 -1.43 1.43 -22.44
N ARG A 224 -0.52 2.10 -21.72
CA ARG A 224 0.68 2.71 -22.30
C ARG A 224 1.91 1.80 -22.33
N LYS A 225 1.79 0.57 -21.81
CA LYS A 225 2.89 -0.38 -21.64
C LYS A 225 4.09 0.18 -20.86
N LEU A 226 3.82 0.98 -19.82
CA LEU A 226 4.83 1.59 -18.94
C LEU A 226 5.23 0.62 -17.83
N PHE A 227 6.36 0.87 -17.16
CA PHE A 227 6.88 -0.02 -16.11
C PHE A 227 7.00 -1.49 -16.55
N ARG A 228 7.44 -1.73 -17.79
CA ARG A 228 7.54 -3.06 -18.41
C ARG A 228 8.41 -4.05 -17.63
N ILE A 229 9.51 -3.58 -17.05
CA ILE A 229 10.50 -4.40 -16.35
C ILE A 229 10.03 -4.59 -14.90
N GLY A 230 9.51 -5.77 -14.60
CA GLY A 230 9.17 -6.18 -13.24
C GLY A 230 10.34 -6.88 -12.58
N MET A 231 10.55 -6.58 -11.30
CA MET A 231 11.55 -7.24 -10.47
C MET A 231 11.00 -7.53 -9.07
N SER A 232 11.52 -8.55 -8.40
CA SER A 232 11.14 -8.92 -7.03
C SER A 232 12.28 -9.62 -6.28
N PRO A 233 12.26 -9.67 -4.94
CA PRO A 233 13.13 -10.56 -4.18
C PRO A 233 12.85 -12.03 -4.53
N ILE A 234 13.72 -12.94 -4.06
CA ILE A 234 13.53 -14.38 -4.24
C ILE A 234 12.25 -14.85 -3.55
N LYS A 235 12.00 -14.40 -2.32
CA LYS A 235 10.75 -14.64 -1.59
C LYS A 235 10.10 -13.31 -1.25
N SER A 236 8.77 -13.28 -1.16
CA SER A 236 8.09 -12.08 -0.69
C SER A 236 8.55 -11.70 0.72
N GLU A 237 8.64 -10.40 0.98
CA GLU A 237 9.13 -9.83 2.25
C GLU A 237 8.06 -8.93 2.90
N LEU A 238 7.02 -8.58 2.13
CA LEU A 238 5.85 -7.81 2.55
C LEU A 238 4.57 -8.61 2.28
N LEU A 239 3.61 -8.51 3.18
CA LEU A 239 2.26 -9.02 2.98
C LEU A 239 1.20 -8.02 3.46
N ALA A 240 -0.02 -8.14 2.94
CA ALA A 240 -1.18 -7.40 3.44
C ALA A 240 -2.01 -8.27 4.39
N THR A 241 -2.66 -7.64 5.38
CA THR A 241 -3.45 -8.31 6.42
C THR A 241 -4.92 -7.93 6.31
N LYS A 242 -5.83 -8.90 6.43
CA LYS A 242 -7.26 -8.72 6.13
C LYS A 242 -8.15 -8.68 7.37
N LEU A 243 -7.76 -7.83 8.33
CA LEU A 243 -8.52 -7.61 9.57
C LEU A 243 -9.86 -6.90 9.30
N ASN A 244 -9.82 -5.85 8.47
CA ASN A 244 -10.97 -4.99 8.18
C ASN A 244 -10.77 -4.18 6.90
N ARG A 245 -11.85 -3.51 6.48
CA ARG A 245 -11.87 -2.61 5.32
C ARG A 245 -12.47 -1.27 5.72
N VAL A 246 -11.81 -0.19 5.33
CA VAL A 246 -12.27 1.19 5.56
C VAL A 246 -12.73 1.89 4.28
N SER A 247 -12.37 1.34 3.12
CA SER A 247 -12.84 1.84 1.82
C SER A 247 -14.21 1.27 1.46
N VAL A 248 -15.05 2.12 0.87
CA VAL A 248 -16.32 1.72 0.25
C VAL A 248 -16.18 1.46 -1.27
N ASP A 249 -15.03 1.80 -1.85
CA ASP A 249 -14.76 1.66 -3.29
C ASP A 249 -14.28 0.25 -3.68
N SER A 250 -14.06 -0.66 -2.70
CA SER A 250 -13.72 -2.07 -2.96
C SER A 250 -14.58 -3.02 -2.12
N LEU A 251 -14.81 -4.24 -2.62
CA LEU A 251 -15.53 -5.29 -1.90
C LEU A 251 -14.60 -6.41 -1.38
N ASN A 252 -13.31 -6.11 -1.20
CA ASN A 252 -12.32 -7.09 -0.75
C ASN A 252 -12.76 -7.78 0.57
N PRO A 253 -12.62 -9.11 0.68
CA PRO A 253 -13.07 -9.87 1.84
C PRO A 253 -12.15 -9.62 3.05
N THR A 254 -12.73 -9.60 4.26
CA THR A 254 -12.00 -9.31 5.52
C THR A 254 -12.65 -10.02 6.71
N LEU A 255 -12.00 -10.02 7.87
CA LEU A 255 -12.56 -10.51 9.14
C LEU A 255 -13.63 -9.59 9.76
N HIS A 256 -13.84 -8.39 9.21
CA HIS A 256 -14.79 -7.40 9.73
C HIS A 256 -14.56 -6.98 11.20
N ILE A 257 -13.30 -7.03 11.68
CA ILE A 257 -12.93 -6.48 12.99
C ILE A 257 -13.12 -4.96 12.94
N LYS A 258 -14.00 -4.41 13.78
CA LYS A 258 -14.39 -3.00 13.68
C LYS A 258 -13.18 -2.07 13.91
N PRO A 259 -12.89 -1.13 12.98
CA PRO A 259 -11.81 -0.15 13.20
C PRO A 259 -11.98 0.67 14.48
N ASP A 260 -13.22 0.99 14.87
CA ASP A 260 -13.51 1.72 16.10
C ASP A 260 -13.03 0.96 17.35
N PHE A 261 -13.29 -0.35 17.41
CA PHE A 261 -12.82 -1.22 18.49
C PHE A 261 -11.28 -1.23 18.58
N LEU A 262 -10.60 -1.36 17.43
CA LEU A 262 -9.13 -1.32 17.40
C LEU A 262 -8.57 0.05 17.80
N ASN A 263 -9.26 1.13 17.43
CA ASN A 263 -8.88 2.48 17.84
C ASN A 263 -9.06 2.67 19.35
N GLU A 264 -10.18 2.24 19.95
CA GLU A 264 -10.40 2.27 21.40
C GLU A 264 -9.26 1.55 22.14
N LYS A 265 -8.91 0.34 21.72
CA LYS A 265 -7.80 -0.43 22.29
C LYS A 265 -6.45 0.29 22.12
N PHE A 266 -6.22 0.92 20.96
CA PHE A 266 -5.01 1.72 20.76
C PHE A 266 -4.92 2.92 21.70
N LEU A 267 -6.05 3.62 21.94
CA LEU A 267 -6.12 4.73 22.89
C LEU A 267 -5.88 4.28 24.34
N GLU A 268 -6.27 3.04 24.66
CA GLU A 268 -5.95 2.40 25.94
C GLU A 268 -4.47 2.00 26.06
N GLY A 269 -3.68 2.10 25.00
CA GLY A 269 -2.26 1.79 24.98
C GLY A 269 -1.92 0.35 24.57
N TYR A 270 -2.86 -0.37 23.95
CA TYR A 270 -2.56 -1.67 23.34
C TYR A 270 -1.82 -1.51 22.00
N THR A 271 -0.97 -2.48 21.69
CA THR A 271 -0.35 -2.69 20.37
C THR A 271 -0.90 -3.96 19.72
N LEU A 272 -0.82 -4.03 18.39
CA LEU A 272 -1.21 -5.21 17.63
C LEU A 272 -0.05 -6.21 17.53
N GLU A 273 -0.35 -7.49 17.64
CA GLU A 273 0.56 -8.59 17.31
C GLU A 273 -0.21 -9.59 16.44
N LEU A 274 0.36 -9.95 15.30
CA LEU A 274 -0.23 -10.90 14.36
C LEU A 274 0.68 -12.13 14.25
N THR A 275 0.10 -13.32 14.36
CA THR A 275 0.81 -14.54 13.97
C THR A 275 0.91 -14.54 12.44
N ILE A 276 2.14 -14.64 11.91
CA ILE A 276 2.38 -14.83 10.47
C ILE A 276 2.53 -16.34 10.23
N PRO A 277 1.82 -16.94 9.24
CA PRO A 277 1.98 -18.34 8.89
C PRO A 277 3.45 -18.69 8.58
N GLU A 278 3.89 -19.89 8.97
CA GLU A 278 5.23 -20.39 8.61
C GLU A 278 5.43 -20.47 7.10
N HIS A 279 4.35 -20.74 6.35
CA HIS A 279 4.34 -20.74 4.91
C HIS A 279 3.46 -19.60 4.40
N VAL A 280 4.09 -18.62 3.74
CA VAL A 280 3.41 -17.52 3.06
C VAL A 280 3.37 -17.85 1.58
N ASP A 281 2.18 -18.19 1.09
CA ASP A 281 1.90 -18.56 -0.30
C ASP A 281 0.99 -17.55 -1.02
N GLN A 282 0.47 -16.57 -0.29
CA GLN A 282 -0.34 -15.49 -0.83
C GLN A 282 0.18 -14.13 -0.37
N SER A 283 -0.02 -13.11 -1.22
CA SER A 283 0.37 -11.72 -0.92
C SER A 283 -0.48 -11.05 0.17
N SER A 284 -1.63 -11.65 0.47
CA SER A 284 -2.57 -11.21 1.50
C SER A 284 -2.94 -12.39 2.40
N ILE A 285 -3.03 -12.14 3.70
CA ILE A 285 -3.41 -13.17 4.68
C ILE A 285 -4.53 -12.71 5.60
N VAL A 286 -5.31 -13.68 6.04
CA VAL A 286 -6.02 -13.69 7.32
C VAL A 286 -5.04 -14.27 8.35
N PRO A 287 -4.54 -13.47 9.31
CA PRO A 287 -3.62 -13.98 10.32
C PRO A 287 -4.25 -15.15 11.10
N PRO A 288 -3.53 -16.25 11.32
CA PRO A 288 -4.04 -17.38 12.11
C PRO A 288 -4.50 -16.98 13.51
N GLU A 289 -3.80 -16.03 14.13
CA GLU A 289 -4.16 -15.48 15.44
C GLU A 289 -3.87 -13.98 15.46
N ILE A 290 -4.67 -13.25 16.22
CA ILE A 290 -4.55 -11.80 16.39
C ILE A 290 -4.61 -11.49 17.88
N PHE A 291 -3.60 -10.78 18.36
CA PHE A 291 -3.46 -10.39 19.75
C PHE A 291 -3.41 -8.87 19.92
N LEU A 292 -3.93 -8.40 21.04
CA LEU A 292 -3.72 -7.06 21.57
C LEU A 292 -2.82 -7.15 22.79
N VAL A 293 -1.74 -6.39 22.79
CA VAL A 293 -0.68 -6.47 23.82
C VAL A 293 -0.54 -5.15 24.56
N LYS A 294 -0.51 -5.18 25.89
CA LYS A 294 -0.26 -4.01 26.74
C LYS A 294 0.48 -4.43 28.02
N GLY A 295 1.77 -4.13 28.10
CA GLY A 295 2.62 -4.61 29.20
C GLY A 295 2.62 -6.15 29.23
N ASP A 296 2.28 -6.73 30.37
CA ASP A 296 2.20 -8.19 30.53
C ASP A 296 0.86 -8.79 30.05
N VAL A 297 -0.10 -7.96 29.63
CA VAL A 297 -1.40 -8.42 29.12
C VAL A 297 -1.28 -8.73 27.63
N ARG A 298 -1.61 -9.98 27.24
CA ARG A 298 -1.72 -10.44 25.85
C ARG A 298 -3.10 -11.04 25.63
N GLU A 299 -4.00 -10.30 24.99
CA GLU A 299 -5.40 -10.66 24.74
C GLU A 299 -5.56 -11.18 23.31
N MET A 300 -5.95 -12.44 23.15
CA MET A 300 -6.31 -12.98 21.83
C MET A 300 -7.71 -12.48 21.45
N ILE A 301 -7.82 -11.74 20.34
CA ILE A 301 -9.10 -11.23 19.85
C ILE A 301 -9.64 -12.01 18.65
N TYR A 302 -8.80 -12.85 18.04
CA TYR A 302 -9.19 -13.72 16.94
C TYR A 302 -8.25 -14.94 16.87
N SER A 303 -8.84 -16.08 16.50
CA SER A 303 -8.16 -17.31 16.11
C SER A 303 -8.87 -17.84 14.85
N MET A 304 -8.10 -18.39 13.91
CA MET A 304 -8.60 -18.88 12.63
C MET A 304 -9.78 -19.83 12.80
N ASP A 305 -10.90 -19.46 12.20
CA ASP A 305 -12.15 -20.20 12.18
C ASP A 305 -12.60 -20.48 10.74
N GLU A 306 -13.75 -21.13 10.56
CA GLU A 306 -14.28 -21.45 9.23
C GLU A 306 -14.59 -20.19 8.40
N GLN A 307 -14.97 -19.10 9.05
CA GLN A 307 -15.17 -17.81 8.38
C GLN A 307 -13.83 -17.25 7.88
N GLY A 308 -12.78 -17.28 8.70
CA GLY A 308 -11.43 -16.86 8.31
C GLY A 308 -10.88 -17.67 7.15
N LYS A 309 -11.03 -18.99 7.18
CA LYS A 309 -10.63 -19.87 6.06
C LYS A 309 -11.38 -19.51 4.79
N LYS A 310 -12.69 -19.22 4.89
CA LYS A 310 -13.49 -18.75 3.75
C LYS A 310 -12.95 -17.41 3.22
N VAL A 311 -12.67 -16.44 4.09
CA VAL A 311 -12.07 -15.16 3.72
C VAL A 311 -10.73 -15.37 3.00
N GLN A 312 -9.83 -16.19 3.57
CA GLN A 312 -8.54 -16.52 2.96
C GLN A 312 -8.70 -17.09 1.56
N SER A 313 -9.61 -18.06 1.36
CA SER A 313 -9.84 -18.68 0.05
C SER A 313 -10.34 -17.71 -1.03
N MET A 314 -10.96 -16.60 -0.62
CA MET A 314 -11.41 -15.55 -1.52
C MET A 314 -10.32 -14.52 -1.86
N LEU A 315 -9.21 -14.50 -1.12
CA LEU A 315 -8.08 -13.61 -1.41
C LEU A 315 -7.43 -13.97 -2.76
N GLY A 316 -6.83 -12.98 -3.38
CA GLY A 316 -6.25 -13.02 -4.72
C GLY A 316 -5.71 -11.64 -5.06
N ILE A 317 -5.54 -11.33 -6.35
CA ILE A 317 -5.12 -9.99 -6.75
C ILE A 317 -6.17 -8.96 -6.36
N GLU A 318 -5.73 -7.93 -5.64
CA GLU A 318 -6.57 -6.79 -5.30
C GLU A 318 -7.14 -6.17 -6.58
N GLY A 319 -8.47 -6.12 -6.68
CA GLY A 319 -9.17 -5.51 -7.81
C GLY A 319 -9.29 -6.35 -9.09
N SER A 320 -8.95 -7.65 -9.11
CA SER A 320 -9.07 -8.47 -10.35
C SER A 320 -10.01 -9.68 -10.30
N LYS A 321 -10.56 -10.07 -9.15
CA LYS A 321 -11.61 -11.10 -9.11
C LYS A 321 -12.96 -10.46 -9.38
N GLU A 322 -13.73 -11.00 -10.33
CA GLU A 322 -15.18 -10.77 -10.41
C GLU A 322 -15.77 -11.14 -9.04
N GLN A 323 -16.22 -10.11 -8.34
CA GLN A 323 -16.76 -10.23 -6.99
C GLN A 323 -18.13 -10.89 -7.13
N MET A 324 -18.28 -12.12 -6.63
CA MET A 324 -19.58 -12.76 -6.53
C MET A 324 -20.51 -11.88 -5.69
N GLU A 325 -21.68 -11.57 -6.27
CA GLU A 325 -22.81 -10.86 -5.64
C GLU A 325 -23.27 -11.50 -4.32
#